data_AF-A0A7C5C8G3-F1
#
_entry.id   AF-A0A7C5C8G3-F1
#
_cell.length_a   1.000
_cell.length_b   1.000
_cell.length_c   1.000
_cell.angle_alpha   90.00
_cell.angle_beta   90.00
_cell.angle_gamma   90.00
#
_symmetry.space_group_name_H-M   'P 1'
#
loop_
_entity.id
_entity.type
_entity.pdbx_description
1 polymer ?
#
loop_
_entity_poly.entity_id
_entity_poly.type
_entity_poly.pdbx_seq_one_letter_code
_entity_poly.pdbx_strand_id
1 'polypeptide(L)'
;MYKIYINQKPLILISDKQVEIFKDKEEILLARYPGKAKFLLNYIDMLEKGNKNMQVVLYDHDIDKLYRDLKTIAPPVKAAGGIVFNENNELLAIFRKGYWDLPKGHIHRNEKKKDAAIREVMEETGVKDLEI
;
A
#
# COMPACT_ATOMS: atom_id res chain seq x y z
N MET A 1 2.66 -6.99 -11.88
CA MET A 1 3.52 -6.94 -10.69
C MET A 1 2.87 -6.04 -9.66
N TYR A 2 2.77 -6.47 -8.41
CA TYR A 2 2.31 -5.64 -7.29
C TYR A 2 3.45 -5.47 -6.29
N LYS A 3 3.59 -4.28 -5.72
CA LYS A 3 4.56 -3.99 -4.66
C LYS A 3 3.82 -3.46 -3.44
N ILE A 4 3.84 -4.23 -2.37
CA ILE A 4 3.22 -3.93 -1.08
C ILE A 4 4.34 -3.76 -0.06
N TYR A 5 4.12 -2.93 0.96
CA TYR A 5 5.07 -2.74 2.05
C TYR A 5 4.46 -3.19 3.37
N ILE A 6 5.18 -4.05 4.09
CA ILE A 6 4.85 -4.51 5.43
C ILE A 6 5.99 -4.05 6.35
N ASN A 7 5.73 -3.15 7.30
CA ASN A 7 6.76 -2.55 8.16
C ASN A 7 8.00 -2.05 7.39
N GLN A 8 7.77 -1.28 6.31
CA GLN A 8 8.79 -0.74 5.40
C GLN A 8 9.53 -1.79 4.56
N LYS A 9 9.17 -3.07 4.65
CA LYS A 9 9.78 -4.16 3.88
C LYS A 9 8.93 -4.57 2.69
N PRO A 10 9.51 -4.77 1.50
CA PRO A 10 8.74 -5.13 0.31
C PRO A 10 8.19 -6.57 0.35
N LEU A 11 6.89 -6.69 0.12
CA LEU A 11 6.22 -7.89 -0.39
C LEU A 11 5.91 -7.64 -1.88
N ILE A 12 6.56 -8.38 -2.76
CA ILE A 12 6.42 -8.22 -4.20
C ILE A 12 5.68 -9.44 -4.76
N LEU A 13 4.63 -9.20 -5.54
CA LEU A 13 3.89 -10.24 -6.23
C LEU A 13 4.21 -10.17 -7.73
N ILE A 14 4.68 -11.27 -8.30
CA ILE A 14 5.10 -11.35 -9.70
C ILE A 14 4.48 -12.55 -10.41
N SER A 15 4.56 -12.55 -11.75
CA SER A 15 4.26 -13.75 -12.54
C SER A 15 5.51 -14.62 -12.71
N ASP A 16 5.32 -15.90 -13.06
CA ASP A 16 6.41 -16.85 -13.34
C ASP A 16 7.46 -16.31 -14.33
N LYS A 17 7.02 -15.48 -15.29
CA LYS A 17 7.87 -14.86 -16.32
C LYS A 17 8.94 -13.91 -15.76
N GLN A 18 8.80 -13.49 -14.51
CA GLN A 18 9.65 -12.48 -13.87
C GLN A 18 10.57 -13.06 -12.79
N VAL A 19 10.51 -14.38 -12.54
CA VAL A 19 11.26 -15.06 -11.47
C VAL A 19 12.76 -14.86 -11.61
N GLU A 20 13.30 -14.93 -12.83
CA GLU A 20 14.74 -14.75 -13.10
C GLU A 20 15.28 -13.39 -12.62
N ILE A 21 14.45 -12.34 -12.55
CA ILE A 21 14.85 -10.99 -12.11
C ILE A 21 15.26 -10.99 -10.62
N PHE A 22 14.78 -11.97 -9.85
CA PHE A 22 14.89 -12.00 -8.40
C PHE A 22 15.68 -13.21 -7.86
N LYS A 23 16.16 -14.10 -8.74
CA LYS A 23 17.00 -15.22 -8.33
C LYS A 23 18.33 -14.75 -7.75
N ASP A 24 18.87 -15.54 -6.84
CA ASP A 24 20.22 -15.42 -6.26
C ASP A 24 20.52 -14.07 -5.57
N LYS A 25 19.49 -13.33 -5.16
CA LYS A 25 19.63 -12.12 -4.35
C LYS A 25 19.54 -12.47 -2.88
N GLU A 26 20.64 -12.30 -2.14
CA GLU A 26 20.79 -12.73 -0.74
C GLU A 26 19.70 -12.19 0.21
N GLU A 27 19.21 -10.97 -0.03
CA GLU A 27 18.19 -10.32 0.82
C GLU A 27 16.74 -10.65 0.42
N ILE A 28 16.55 -11.52 -0.57
CA ILE A 28 15.23 -11.84 -1.14
C ILE A 28 14.84 -13.29 -0.85
N LEU A 29 13.73 -13.48 -0.13
CA LEU A 29 13.04 -14.77 -0.13
C LEU A 29 12.14 -14.85 -1.36
N LEU A 30 12.55 -15.64 -2.35
CA LEU A 30 11.77 -15.95 -3.53
C LEU A 30 11.00 -17.26 -3.34
N ALA A 31 9.67 -17.22 -3.39
CA ALA A 31 8.83 -18.40 -3.14
C ALA A 31 7.62 -18.48 -4.07
N ARG A 32 7.26 -19.69 -4.50
CA ARG A 32 6.02 -19.94 -5.25
C ARG A 32 4.83 -19.88 -4.29
N TYR A 33 3.77 -19.22 -4.70
CA TYR A 33 2.53 -19.21 -3.92
C TYR A 33 1.84 -20.60 -3.96
N PRO A 34 1.49 -21.20 -2.81
CA PRO A 34 0.87 -22.52 -2.76
C PRO A 34 -0.64 -22.51 -3.11
N GLY A 35 -1.20 -21.38 -3.52
CA GLY A 35 -2.61 -21.27 -3.92
C GLY A 35 -3.62 -21.15 -2.77
N LYS A 36 -3.17 -21.03 -1.51
CA LYS A 36 -4.02 -20.94 -0.30
C LYS A 36 -3.82 -19.62 0.44
N ALA A 37 -4.86 -18.80 0.55
CA ALA A 37 -4.78 -17.44 1.11
C ALA A 37 -4.14 -17.37 2.51
N LYS A 38 -4.47 -18.32 3.40
CA LYS A 38 -3.90 -18.38 4.76
C LYS A 38 -2.38 -18.49 4.80
N PHE A 39 -1.73 -19.06 3.79
CA PHE A 39 -0.26 -19.15 3.74
C PHE A 39 0.40 -17.77 3.58
N LEU A 40 -0.31 -16.79 3.05
CA LEU A 40 0.21 -15.42 2.92
C LEU A 40 0.49 -14.79 4.28
N LEU A 41 -0.23 -15.20 5.33
CA LEU A 41 0.00 -14.73 6.70
C LEU A 41 1.39 -15.08 7.22
N ASN A 42 1.95 -16.22 6.81
CA ASN A 42 3.30 -16.62 7.22
C ASN A 42 4.36 -15.66 6.66
N TYR A 43 4.20 -15.24 5.39
CA TYR A 43 5.11 -14.28 4.77
C TYR A 43 4.95 -12.88 5.34
N ILE A 44 3.72 -12.48 5.68
CA ILE A 44 3.45 -11.22 6.37
C ILE A 44 4.11 -11.21 7.75
N ASP A 45 3.88 -12.24 8.58
CA ASP A 45 4.49 -12.38 9.91
C ASP A 45 6.02 -12.36 9.85
N MET A 46 6.58 -13.04 8.85
CA MET A 46 8.02 -13.05 8.60
C MET A 46 8.55 -11.67 8.20
N LEU A 47 7.83 -10.91 7.37
CA LEU A 47 8.19 -9.51 7.07
C LEU A 47 8.02 -8.61 8.29
N GLU A 48 7.03 -8.82 9.15
CA GLU A 48 6.86 -8.03 10.36
C GLU A 48 8.02 -8.22 11.34
N LYS A 49 8.46 -9.46 11.55
CA LYS A 49 9.49 -9.86 12.53
C LYS A 49 10.93 -9.90 11.99
N GLY A 50 11.11 -10.03 10.69
CA GLY A 50 12.42 -10.22 10.06
C GLY A 50 13.36 -9.02 10.19
N ASN A 51 14.57 -9.11 9.62
CA ASN A 51 15.50 -7.98 9.61
C ASN A 51 15.01 -6.83 8.69
N LYS A 52 15.66 -5.66 8.75
CA LYS A 52 15.23 -4.45 8.01
C LYS A 52 15.34 -4.58 6.49
N ASN A 53 16.30 -5.35 5.99
CA ASN A 53 16.59 -5.45 4.55
C ASN A 53 15.82 -6.58 3.85
N MET A 54 15.11 -7.43 4.61
CA MET A 54 14.37 -8.56 4.08
C MET A 54 13.32 -8.13 3.07
N GLN A 55 13.26 -8.85 1.95
CA GLN A 55 12.20 -8.73 0.96
C GLN A 55 11.61 -10.11 0.69
N VAL A 56 10.31 -10.17 0.43
CA VAL A 56 9.64 -11.39 0.00
C VAL A 56 9.11 -11.19 -1.40
N VAL A 57 9.44 -12.11 -2.30
CA VAL A 57 8.91 -12.15 -3.66
C VAL A 57 8.08 -13.43 -3.79
N LEU A 58 6.76 -13.26 -3.93
CA LEU A 58 5.83 -14.35 -4.20
C LEU A 58 5.49 -14.37 -5.69
N TYR A 59 5.53 -15.55 -6.28
CA TYR A 59 5.18 -15.72 -7.69
C TYR A 59 4.11 -16.78 -7.91
N ASP A 60 3.28 -16.54 -8.92
CA ASP A 60 2.25 -17.47 -9.40
C ASP A 60 1.97 -17.20 -10.89
N HIS A 61 1.55 -18.23 -11.63
CA HIS A 61 1.09 -18.08 -13.02
C HIS A 61 -0.12 -17.14 -13.14
N ASP A 62 -1.02 -17.14 -12.15
CA ASP A 62 -2.16 -16.23 -12.04
C ASP A 62 -1.91 -15.21 -10.91
N ILE A 63 -1.19 -14.14 -11.27
CA ILE A 63 -0.87 -13.02 -10.37
C ILE A 63 -2.14 -12.33 -9.84
N ASP A 64 -3.22 -12.30 -10.63
CA ASP A 64 -4.47 -11.66 -10.22
C ASP A 64 -5.17 -12.49 -9.15
N LYS A 65 -5.13 -13.83 -9.23
CA LYS A 65 -5.60 -14.71 -8.16
C LYS A 65 -4.78 -14.51 -6.90
N LEU A 66 -3.45 -14.49 -6.98
CA LEU A 66 -2.59 -14.23 -5.82
C LEU A 66 -2.93 -12.89 -5.16
N TYR A 67 -3.13 -11.82 -5.95
CA TYR A 67 -3.54 -10.53 -5.43
C TYR A 67 -4.96 -10.53 -4.84
N ARG A 68 -5.90 -11.26 -5.45
CA ARG A 68 -7.25 -11.48 -4.88
C ARG A 68 -7.16 -12.19 -3.52
N ASP A 69 -6.38 -13.26 -3.42
CA ASP A 69 -6.19 -14.02 -2.19
C ASP A 69 -5.56 -13.16 -1.10
N LEU A 70 -4.58 -12.31 -1.43
CA LEU A 70 -4.01 -11.33 -0.49
C LEU A 70 -5.09 -10.38 0.05
N LYS A 71 -5.96 -9.84 -0.82
CA LYS A 71 -7.06 -8.96 -0.39
C LYS A 71 -8.09 -9.66 0.50
N THR A 72 -8.19 -10.99 0.48
CA THR A 72 -9.10 -11.73 1.39
C THR A 72 -8.61 -11.71 2.84
N ILE A 73 -7.29 -11.77 3.05
CA ILE A 73 -6.69 -11.75 4.39
C ILE A 73 -6.32 -10.34 4.85
N ALA A 74 -6.12 -9.42 3.91
CA ALA A 74 -5.84 -8.00 4.16
C ALA A 74 -6.80 -7.14 3.30
N PRO A 75 -8.08 -7.01 3.72
CA PRO A 75 -9.05 -6.22 2.97
C PRO A 75 -8.60 -4.76 2.83
N PRO A 76 -8.62 -4.19 1.61
CA PRO A 76 -8.21 -2.81 1.42
C PRO A 76 -9.20 -1.86 2.10
N VAL A 77 -8.68 -0.92 2.88
CA VAL A 77 -9.45 0.20 3.40
C VAL A 77 -9.43 1.33 2.37
N LYS A 78 -10.61 1.83 2.00
CA LYS A 78 -10.72 2.92 1.04
C LYS A 78 -10.45 4.25 1.74
N ALA A 79 -9.59 5.06 1.13
CA ALA A 79 -9.25 6.39 1.60
C ALA A 79 -9.34 7.41 0.46
N ALA A 80 -9.55 8.67 0.82
CA ALA A 80 -9.54 9.81 -0.09
C ALA A 80 -8.84 11.00 0.57
N GLY A 81 -8.29 11.89 -0.24
CA GLY A 81 -7.54 13.07 0.19
C GLY A 81 -7.25 13.98 -0.98
N GLY A 82 -6.47 15.05 -0.75
CA GLY A 82 -6.23 16.11 -1.74
C GLY A 82 -4.76 16.42 -1.95
N ILE A 83 -4.42 16.78 -3.19
CA ILE A 83 -3.23 17.56 -3.50
C ILE A 83 -3.73 19.00 -3.56
N VAL A 84 -3.34 19.82 -2.58
CA VAL A 84 -3.86 21.18 -2.43
C VAL A 84 -2.72 22.16 -2.61
N PHE A 85 -2.94 23.16 -3.44
CA PHE A 85 -2.00 24.24 -3.68
C PHE A 85 -2.59 25.56 -3.19
N ASN A 86 -1.73 26.44 -2.67
CA ASN A 86 -2.10 27.83 -2.47
C ASN A 86 -1.88 28.67 -3.75
N GLU A 87 -2.18 29.96 -3.70
CA GLU A 87 -2.01 30.89 -4.81
C GLU A 87 -0.55 31.01 -5.31
N ASN A 88 0.42 30.69 -4.46
CA ASN A 88 1.85 30.67 -4.79
C ASN A 88 2.31 29.33 -5.39
N ASN A 89 1.38 28.41 -5.68
CA ASN A 89 1.66 27.07 -6.18
C ASN A 89 2.49 26.19 -5.20
N GLU A 90 2.36 26.43 -3.90
CA GLU A 90 3.00 25.65 -2.84
C GLU A 90 2.07 24.52 -2.38
N LEU A 91 2.62 23.32 -2.20
CA LEU A 91 1.86 22.13 -1.81
C LEU A 91 1.58 22.11 -0.31
N LEU A 92 0.31 21.96 0.06
CA LEU A 92 -0.11 21.58 1.41
C LEU A 92 0.20 20.09 1.66
N ALA A 93 1.05 19.83 2.65
CA ALA A 93 1.38 18.50 3.13
C ALA A 93 1.29 18.45 4.66
N ILE A 94 1.07 17.26 5.20
CA ILE A 94 1.07 17.01 6.65
C ILE A 94 2.32 16.24 7.05
N PHE A 95 2.86 16.50 8.24
CA PHE A 95 3.99 15.77 8.78
C PHE A 95 3.53 14.89 9.94
N ARG A 96 3.60 13.57 9.76
CA ARG A 96 3.17 12.60 10.77
C ARG A 96 4.03 11.34 10.74
N LYS A 97 4.22 10.73 11.90
CA LYS A 97 5.02 9.48 12.05
C LYS A 97 6.44 9.58 11.44
N GLY A 98 7.02 10.78 11.41
CA GLY A 98 8.37 11.03 10.91
C GLY A 98 8.48 11.23 9.39
N TYR A 99 7.38 11.33 8.65
CA TYR A 99 7.39 11.53 7.20
C TYR A 99 6.35 12.58 6.77
N TRP A 100 6.63 13.23 5.64
CA TRP A 100 5.64 14.06 4.93
C TRP A 100 4.65 13.17 4.18
N ASP A 101 3.37 13.53 4.24
CA ASP A 101 2.26 12.81 3.63
C ASP A 101 1.23 13.82 3.10
N LEU A 102 0.33 13.35 2.24
CA LEU A 102 -0.81 14.15 1.82
C LEU A 102 -1.95 14.07 2.85
N PRO A 103 -2.73 15.15 3.04
CA PRO A 103 -3.93 15.10 3.86
C PRO A 103 -4.96 14.13 3.25
N LYS A 104 -5.38 13.14 4.03
CA LYS A 104 -6.29 12.06 3.60
C LYS A 104 -6.83 11.27 4.78
N GLY A 105 -7.99 10.66 4.59
CA GLY A 105 -8.51 9.67 5.53
C GLY A 105 -9.55 8.75 4.92
N HIS A 106 -10.29 8.06 5.78
CA HIS A 106 -11.17 6.96 5.38
C HIS A 106 -12.41 7.48 4.67
N ILE A 107 -12.83 6.78 3.62
CA ILE A 107 -14.13 7.04 3.00
C ILE A 107 -15.22 6.41 3.88
N HIS A 108 -16.15 7.21 4.38
CA HIS A 108 -17.28 6.73 5.16
C HIS A 108 -18.27 5.92 4.30
N ARG A 109 -19.12 5.13 4.96
CA ARG A 109 -20.14 4.35 4.27
C ARG A 109 -21.08 5.29 3.49
N ASN A 110 -21.26 5.01 2.20
CA ASN A 110 -22.07 5.80 1.25
C ASN A 110 -21.52 7.21 0.94
N GLU A 111 -20.30 7.54 1.39
CA GLU A 111 -19.65 8.81 1.06
C GLU A 111 -19.02 8.75 -0.34
N LYS A 112 -19.19 9.81 -1.13
CA LYS A 112 -18.50 9.90 -2.42
C LYS A 112 -17.02 10.20 -2.18
N LYS A 113 -16.16 9.68 -3.05
CA LYS A 113 -14.70 9.90 -2.96
C LYS A 113 -14.32 11.39 -2.93
N LYS A 114 -15.00 12.24 -3.71
CA LYS A 114 -14.74 13.69 -3.75
C LYS A 114 -15.11 14.36 -2.40
N ASP A 115 -16.26 14.01 -1.85
CA ASP A 115 -16.75 14.57 -0.58
C ASP A 115 -15.83 14.16 0.58
N ALA A 116 -15.41 12.88 0.61
CA ALA A 116 -14.42 12.38 1.56
C ALA A 116 -13.09 13.12 1.46
N ALA A 117 -12.60 13.38 0.25
CA ALA A 117 -11.34 14.11 0.04
C ALA A 117 -11.41 15.53 0.61
N ILE A 118 -12.48 16.28 0.33
CA ILE A 118 -12.68 17.64 0.85
C ILE A 118 -12.70 17.63 2.38
N ARG A 119 -13.56 16.78 2.96
CA ARG A 119 -13.74 16.67 4.41
C ARG A 119 -12.42 16.34 5.12
N GLU A 120 -11.72 15.31 4.68
CA GLU A 120 -10.46 14.86 5.31
C GLU A 120 -9.36 15.92 5.22
N VAL A 121 -9.27 16.63 4.08
CA VAL A 121 -8.32 17.75 3.95
C VAL A 121 -8.62 18.85 4.95
N MET A 122 -9.88 19.23 5.10
CA MET A 122 -10.30 20.25 6.06
C MET A 122 -10.08 19.79 7.51
N GLU A 123 -10.39 18.53 7.84
CA GLU A 123 -10.25 17.96 9.18
C GLU A 123 -8.78 17.85 9.63
N GLU A 124 -7.88 17.38 8.75
CA GLU A 124 -6.47 17.18 9.10
C GLU A 124 -5.64 18.47 9.11
N THR A 125 -6.05 19.49 8.35
CA THR A 125 -5.23 20.71 8.17
C THR A 125 -5.89 22.01 8.65
N GLY A 126 -7.19 21.99 8.91
CA GLY A 126 -7.97 23.16 9.32
C GLY A 126 -8.25 24.17 8.21
N VAL A 127 -7.80 23.92 6.98
CA VAL A 127 -8.12 24.77 5.82
C VAL A 127 -9.62 24.79 5.55
N LYS A 128 -10.08 25.88 4.94
CA LYS A 128 -11.48 26.12 4.60
C LYS A 128 -11.58 26.54 3.14
N ASP A 129 -12.80 26.49 2.61
CA ASP A 129 -13.15 27.04 1.30
C ASP A 129 -12.30 26.49 0.14
N LEU A 130 -12.11 25.16 0.13
CA LEU A 130 -11.42 24.46 -0.96
C LEU A 130 -12.19 24.59 -2.28
N GLU A 131 -11.48 24.94 -3.35
CA GLU A 131 -11.98 24.96 -4.72
C GLU A 131 -11.46 23.74 -5.50
N ILE A 132 -12.33 23.11 -6.33
CA ILE A 132 -12.03 21.90 -7.11
C ILE A 132 -12.49 22.04 -8.54
#